data_AF-A0A2R6L622-F1
#
_entry.id   AF-A0A2R6L622-F1
#
_cell.length_a   1.000
_cell.length_b   1.000
_cell.length_c   1.000
_cell.angle_alpha   90.00
_cell.angle_beta   90.00
_cell.angle_gamma   90.00
#
_symmetry.space_group_name_H-M   'P 1'
#
loop_
_entity.id
_entity.type
_entity.pdbx_description
1 polymer ?
#
loop_
_entity_poly.entity_id
_entity_poly.type
_entity_poly.pdbx_seq_one_letter_code
_entity_poly.pdbx_strand_id
1 'polypeptide(L)'
;MSAPWSGWDHIVKIDPDKTLPEGETFEDVCATGTDALEIGGTTGMTEAKMARVVEATAAHDIPVYIEPSNVASVVHRTGLDGYLIPVVLNA
;
A
#
# COMPACT_ATOMS: atom_id res chain seq x y z
N MET A 1 -1.07 18.32 -17.01
CA MET A 1 -0.21 17.32 -16.35
C MET A 1 -1.05 16.08 -16.18
N SER A 2 -0.60 14.93 -16.68
CA SER A 2 -1.25 13.66 -16.36
C SER A 2 -0.90 13.29 -14.92
N ALA A 3 -1.79 12.58 -14.24
CA ALA A 3 -1.52 12.12 -12.88
C ALA A 3 -0.38 11.09 -12.88
N PRO A 4 0.40 10.96 -11.79
CA PRO A 4 1.49 9.97 -11.70
C PRO A 4 1.05 8.54 -12.03
N TRP A 5 -0.19 8.18 -11.70
CA TRP A 5 -0.79 6.87 -11.94
C TRP A 5 -1.45 6.70 -13.32
N SER A 6 -1.38 7.71 -14.19
CA SER A 6 -2.10 7.71 -15.48
C SER A 6 -1.65 6.62 -16.47
N GLY A 7 -0.47 6.03 -16.26
CA GLY A 7 0.08 4.95 -17.10
C GLY A 7 0.27 3.63 -16.36
N TRP A 8 -0.30 3.46 -15.17
CA TRP A 8 -0.24 2.18 -14.47
C TRP A 8 -1.24 1.19 -15.07
N ASP A 9 -0.78 -0.04 -15.29
CA ASP A 9 -1.57 -1.17 -15.78
C ASP A 9 -1.84 -2.21 -14.67
N HIS A 10 -0.96 -2.29 -13.66
CA HIS A 10 -1.03 -3.26 -12.59
C HIS A 10 -0.58 -2.69 -11.24
N ILE A 11 -1.38 -2.94 -10.20
CA ILE A 11 -1.03 -2.64 -8.80
C ILE A 11 -1.13 -3.89 -7.95
N VAL A 12 -0.19 -4.07 -7.01
CA VAL A 12 -0.30 -5.10 -5.98
C VAL A 12 -0.87 -4.47 -4.71
N LYS A 13 -1.99 -5.03 -4.24
CA LYS A 13 -2.59 -4.65 -2.96
C LYS A 13 -2.12 -5.57 -1.84
N ILE A 14 -1.57 -4.98 -0.79
CA ILE A 14 -1.06 -5.68 0.40
C ILE A 14 -2.00 -5.42 1.57
N ASP A 15 -2.50 -6.51 2.16
CA ASP A 15 -3.30 -6.48 3.38
C ASP A 15 -2.38 -6.56 4.62
N PRO A 16 -2.27 -5.50 5.43
CA PRO A 16 -1.32 -5.46 6.54
C PRO A 16 -1.64 -6.41 7.69
N ASP A 17 -2.86 -6.97 7.74
CA ASP A 17 -3.24 -7.99 8.72
C ASP A 17 -2.74 -9.39 8.35
N LYS A 18 -2.28 -9.57 7.12
CA LYS A 18 -1.82 -10.87 6.62
C LYS A 18 -0.30 -11.00 6.72
N THR A 19 0.14 -12.25 6.71
CA THR A 19 1.54 -12.62 6.54
C THR A 19 1.76 -13.02 5.09
N LEU A 20 2.97 -12.76 4.59
CA LEU A 20 3.41 -13.32 3.33
C LEU A 20 3.57 -14.85 3.47
N PRO A 21 3.52 -15.60 2.34
CA PRO A 21 3.84 -17.02 2.34
C PRO A 21 5.24 -17.29 2.89
N GLU A 22 5.48 -18.51 3.38
CA GLU A 22 6.79 -18.93 3.86
C GLU A 22 7.84 -18.80 2.75
N GLY A 23 8.95 -18.10 3.04
CA GLY A 23 10.04 -17.86 2.10
C GLY A 23 9.91 -16.59 1.25
N GLU A 24 8.76 -15.91 1.29
CA GLU A 24 8.51 -14.67 0.54
C GLU A 24 8.70 -13.43 1.42
N THR A 25 9.17 -12.35 0.81
CA THR A 25 9.45 -11.05 1.47
C THR A 25 8.74 -9.89 0.76
N PHE A 26 8.70 -8.73 1.41
CA PHE A 26 8.18 -7.52 0.77
C PHE A 26 9.08 -7.05 -0.39
N GLU A 27 10.37 -7.38 -0.36
CA GLU A 27 11.29 -7.14 -1.47
C GLU A 27 10.89 -7.96 -2.71
N ASP A 28 10.50 -9.23 -2.53
CA ASP A 28 10.01 -10.07 -3.62
C ASP A 28 8.76 -9.47 -4.27
N VAL A 29 7.85 -8.91 -3.45
CA VAL A 29 6.65 -8.20 -3.94
C VAL A 29 7.04 -6.95 -4.74
N CYS A 30 8.00 -6.16 -4.25
CA CYS A 30 8.50 -4.97 -4.94
C CYS A 30 9.20 -5.32 -6.27
N ALA A 31 9.80 -6.52 -6.36
CA ALA A 31 10.51 -7.01 -7.54
C ALA A 31 9.62 -7.66 -8.62
N THR A 32 8.28 -7.70 -8.41
CA THR A 32 7.34 -8.34 -9.36
C THR A 32 7.20 -7.61 -10.70
N GLY A 33 7.65 -6.35 -10.79
CA GLY A 33 7.43 -5.48 -11.95
C GLY A 33 6.05 -4.80 -11.95
N THR A 34 5.34 -4.81 -10.82
CA THR A 34 4.11 -4.03 -10.64
C THR A 34 4.38 -2.53 -10.70
N ASP A 35 3.40 -1.73 -11.11
CA ASP A 35 3.59 -0.28 -11.31
C ASP A 35 3.52 0.52 -10.01
N ALA A 36 2.80 -0.01 -9.01
CA ALA A 36 2.69 0.55 -7.68
C ALA A 36 2.24 -0.50 -6.65
N LEU A 37 2.41 -0.15 -5.37
CA LEU A 37 1.86 -0.86 -4.23
C LEU A 37 0.73 -0.08 -3.58
N GLU A 38 -0.35 -0.77 -3.26
CA GLU A 38 -1.46 -0.26 -2.47
C GLU A 38 -1.51 -0.99 -1.12
N ILE A 39 -1.33 -0.26 -0.02
CA ILE A 39 -1.35 -0.80 1.33
C ILE A 39 -2.71 -0.48 1.94
N GLY A 40 -3.52 -1.50 2.20
CA GLY A 40 -4.88 -1.30 2.70
C GLY A 40 -5.57 -2.61 3.03
N GLY A 41 -6.42 -2.58 4.05
CA GLY A 41 -7.14 -3.74 4.57
C GLY A 41 -8.50 -3.33 5.16
N THR A 42 -9.28 -4.33 5.55
CA THR A 42 -10.67 -4.11 6.02
C THR A 42 -10.75 -3.91 7.53
N THR A 43 -10.83 -5.00 8.30
CA THR A 43 -11.06 -4.98 9.75
C THR A 43 -9.74 -5.13 10.49
N GLY A 44 -9.60 -4.49 11.66
CA GLY A 44 -8.41 -4.65 12.51
C GLY A 44 -7.17 -3.88 12.05
N MET A 45 -7.34 -2.90 11.15
CA MET A 45 -6.27 -1.99 10.76
C MET A 45 -5.84 -1.09 11.91
N THR A 46 -4.55 -1.08 12.17
CA THR A 46 -3.89 -0.23 13.16
C THR A 46 -2.71 0.47 12.52
N GLU A 47 -2.35 1.64 13.03
CA GLU A 47 -1.19 2.41 12.56
C GLU A 47 0.08 1.54 12.56
N ALA A 48 0.27 0.70 13.58
CA ALA A 48 1.43 -0.18 13.68
C ALA A 48 1.50 -1.24 12.56
N LYS A 49 0.37 -1.86 12.20
CA LYS A 49 0.32 -2.83 11.10
C LYS A 49 0.62 -2.16 9.76
N MET A 50 0.01 -0.99 9.54
CA MET A 50 0.22 -0.18 8.35
C MET A 50 1.68 0.25 8.24
N ALA A 51 2.25 0.82 9.32
CA ALA A 51 3.61 1.33 9.36
C ALA A 51 4.64 0.23 9.08
N ARG A 52 4.45 -0.98 9.62
CA ARG A 52 5.31 -2.14 9.33
C ARG A 52 5.43 -2.40 7.83
N VAL A 53 4.31 -2.41 7.12
CA VAL A 53 4.32 -2.69 5.67
C VAL A 53 4.91 -1.51 4.91
N VAL A 54 4.49 -0.28 5.22
CA VAL A 54 5.00 0.94 4.59
C VAL A 54 6.52 1.04 4.74
N GLU A 55 7.06 0.78 5.93
CA GLU A 55 8.49 0.84 6.21
C GLU A 55 9.26 -0.26 5.46
N ALA A 56 8.67 -1.45 5.33
CA ALA A 56 9.28 -2.55 4.56
C ALA A 56 9.29 -2.27 3.05
N THR A 57 8.29 -1.56 2.53
CA THR A 57 8.18 -1.29 1.08
C THR A 57 8.83 0.03 0.65
N ALA A 58 8.86 1.05 1.51
CA ALA A 58 9.40 2.38 1.18
C ALA A 58 10.92 2.41 0.98
N ALA A 59 11.62 1.31 1.27
CA ALA A 59 13.03 1.13 0.95
C ALA A 59 13.28 0.84 -0.54
N HIS A 60 12.23 0.58 -1.33
CA HIS A 60 12.31 0.17 -2.73
C HIS A 60 11.87 1.28 -3.68
N ASP A 61 12.37 1.23 -4.92
CA ASP A 61 12.10 2.22 -5.98
C ASP A 61 10.78 1.93 -6.72
N ILE A 62 9.70 1.78 -5.97
CA ILE A 62 8.35 1.58 -6.49
C ILE A 62 7.37 2.51 -5.75
N PRO A 63 6.41 3.15 -6.44
CA PRO A 63 5.44 4.01 -5.78
C PRO A 63 4.60 3.26 -4.73
N VAL A 64 4.52 3.81 -3.52
CA VAL A 64 3.78 3.24 -2.38
C VAL A 64 2.62 4.16 -2.00
N TYR A 65 1.41 3.60 -1.99
CA TYR A 65 0.18 4.31 -1.65
C TYR A 65 -0.56 3.60 -0.52
N ILE A 66 -1.27 4.37 0.31
CA ILE A 66 -2.18 3.82 1.34
C ILE A 66 -3.62 3.99 0.88
N GLU A 67 -4.42 2.93 1.00
CA GLU A 67 -5.89 3.00 0.95
C GLU A 67 -6.45 2.94 2.38
N PRO A 68 -6.74 4.08 3.01
CA PRO A 68 -7.21 4.08 4.39
C PRO A 68 -8.69 3.69 4.46
N SER A 69 -9.00 2.66 5.26
CA SER A 69 -10.37 2.23 5.54
C SER A 69 -10.98 2.93 6.76
N ASN A 70 -10.15 3.54 7.61
CA ASN A 70 -10.55 4.37 8.75
C ASN A 70 -9.38 5.27 9.22
N VAL A 71 -9.62 6.17 10.17
CA VAL A 71 -8.59 7.11 10.67
C VAL A 71 -7.37 6.40 11.28
N ALA A 72 -7.55 5.25 11.95
CA ALA A 72 -6.46 4.51 12.57
C ALA A 72 -5.55 3.79 11.55
N SER A 73 -5.95 3.73 10.28
CA SER A 73 -5.12 3.18 9.19
C SER A 73 -4.21 4.21 8.53
N VAL A 74 -4.32 5.49 8.91
CA VAL A 74 -3.50 6.55 8.33
C VAL A 74 -2.11 6.53 8.96
N VAL A 75 -1.10 6.43 8.12
CA VAL A 75 0.32 6.55 8.50
C VAL A 75 0.92 7.73 7.76
N HIS A 76 1.63 8.59 8.48
CA HIS A 76 2.45 9.65 7.91
C HIS A 76 3.93 9.26 8.02
N ARG A 77 4.56 8.96 6.88
CA ARG A 77 5.97 8.55 6.80
C ARG A 77 6.63 9.13 5.56
N THR A 78 7.94 9.36 5.65
CA THR A 78 8.79 9.70 4.50
C THR A 78 8.84 8.49 3.56
N GLY A 79 8.67 8.71 2.25
CA GLY A 79 8.66 7.64 1.25
C GLY A 79 7.27 7.12 0.88
N LEU A 80 6.19 7.72 1.41
CA LEU A 80 4.84 7.48 0.91
C LEU A 80 4.52 8.45 -0.23
N ASP A 81 4.08 7.93 -1.37
CA ASP A 81 3.77 8.71 -2.58
C ASP A 81 2.36 9.30 -2.58
N GLY A 82 1.43 8.69 -1.84
CA GLY A 82 0.09 9.24 -1.70
C GLY A 82 -0.92 8.38 -0.97
N TYR A 83 -2.17 8.83 -1.04
CA TYR A 83 -3.32 8.16 -0.46
C TYR A 83 -4.40 7.95 -1.53
N LEU A 84 -4.95 6.74 -1.60
CA LEU A 84 -6.11 6.40 -2.41
C LEU A 84 -7.33 6.41 -1.50
N ILE A 85 -8.09 7.52 -1.49
CA ILE A 85 -9.23 7.68 -0.58
C ILE A 85 -10.50 7.12 -1.23
N PRO A 86 -11.05 5.99 -0.75
CA PRO A 86 -12.23 5.39 -1.36
C PRO A 86 -13.49 6.23 -1.09
N VAL A 87 -14.35 6.34 -2.11
CA VAL A 87 -15.72 6.85 -1.99
C VAL A 87 -16.68 5.77 -2.43
N VAL A 88 -17.47 5.23 -1.50
CA VAL A 88 -18.46 4.18 -1.79
C VAL A 88 -19.72 4.83 -2.38
N LEU A 89 -19.81 4.87 -3.72
CA LEU A 89 -20.87 5.58 -4.46
C LEU A 89 -22.27 4.98 -4.29
N ASN A 90 -22.36 3.70 -3.89
CA ASN A 90 -23.60 2.93 -3.81
C ASN A 90 -23.97 2.55 -2.37
N ALA A 91 -23.57 3.37 -1.40
CA ALA A 91 -23.86 3.16 0.03
C ALA A 91 -25.37 3.15 0.34
#